data_AF-A0A0D6L9S5-F1
#
_entry.id   AF-A0A0D6L9S5-F1
#
_cell.length_a   1.000
_cell.length_b   1.000
_cell.length_c   1.000
_cell.angle_alpha   90.00
_cell.angle_beta   90.00
_cell.angle_gamma   90.00
#
_symmetry.space_group_name_H-M   'P 1'
#
loop_
_entity.id
_entity.type
_entity.pdbx_description
1 polymer ?
#
loop_
_entity_poly.entity_id
_entity_poly.type
_entity_poly.pdbx_seq_one_letter_code
_entity_poly.pdbx_strand_id
1 'polypeptide(L)'
;MYLHKKNRYCNATFDEAEKTCQAEDGHLVSIHSKEENQFVRELICPMDTKKNSGDHLNDYIWIGLREEEKGVWRWVDGTEMDYKHWAGGEPNNHGGNEDCGQMYTDDTQNWNDVRCDRRMRFFICKTVMIIEKL
;
A
#
# COMPACT_ATOMS: atom_id res chain seq x y z
N MET A 1 -1.01 -17.62 -2.73
CA MET A 1 -0.70 -16.21 -2.46
C MET A 1 0.26 -16.16 -1.30
N TYR A 2 1.47 -15.61 -1.50
CA TYR A 2 2.43 -15.45 -0.42
C TYR A 2 2.75 -13.98 -0.26
N LEU A 3 2.15 -13.31 0.73
CA LEU A 3 2.67 -12.03 1.18
C LEU A 3 3.88 -12.32 2.08
N HIS A 4 5.04 -11.78 1.72
CA HIS A 4 6.28 -12.04 2.42
C HIS A 4 6.42 -11.07 3.60
N LYS A 5 6.45 -11.58 4.83
CA LYS A 5 6.85 -10.82 6.02
C LYS A 5 8.38 -10.71 6.10
N LYS A 6 9.01 -10.08 5.11
CA LYS A 6 10.42 -9.69 5.24
C LYS A 6 10.48 -8.27 5.79
N ASN A 7 10.65 -8.16 7.10
CA ASN A 7 10.91 -6.91 7.81
C ASN A 7 12.00 -6.09 7.11
N ARG A 8 11.62 -5.05 6.37
CA ARG A 8 12.48 -3.93 6.01
C ARG A 8 11.69 -2.64 6.08
N TYR A 9 11.58 -2.14 7.31
CA TYR A 9 11.17 -0.76 7.62
C TYR A 9 12.07 0.20 6.86
N CYS A 10 11.57 0.75 5.77
CA CYS A 10 12.32 1.72 5.00
C CYS A 10 11.37 2.86 4.72
N ASN A 11 11.49 3.90 5.53
CA ASN A 11 11.04 5.26 5.27
C ASN A 11 11.22 5.57 3.77
N ALA A 12 10.19 5.41 2.94
CA ALA A 12 10.28 5.39 1.47
C ALA A 12 9.11 6.13 0.82
N THR A 13 9.39 6.80 -0.29
CA THR A 13 8.37 7.29 -1.24
C THR A 13 7.70 6.13 -1.96
N PHE A 14 6.56 6.39 -2.62
CA PHE A 14 5.84 5.35 -3.36
C PHE A 14 6.73 4.67 -4.41
N ASP A 15 7.47 5.44 -5.21
CA ASP A 15 8.33 4.88 -6.27
C ASP A 15 9.54 4.12 -5.73
N GLU A 16 10.09 4.52 -4.57
CA GLU A 16 11.16 3.76 -3.89
C GLU A 16 10.62 2.42 -3.36
N ALA A 17 9.41 2.43 -2.82
CA ALA A 17 8.74 1.22 -2.32
C ALA A 17 8.40 0.26 -3.46
N GLU A 18 7.83 0.76 -4.56
CA GLU A 18 7.55 -0.03 -5.75
C GLU A 18 8.81 -0.64 -6.36
N LYS A 19 9.89 0.15 -6.52
CA LYS A 19 11.19 -0.37 -6.97
C LYS A 19 11.73 -1.46 -6.06
N THR A 20 11.49 -1.36 -4.75
CA THR A 20 11.91 -2.39 -3.80
C THR A 20 11.13 -3.69 -4.01
N CYS A 21 9.82 -3.61 -4.26
CA CYS A 21 9.00 -4.77 -4.57
C CYS A 21 9.37 -5.40 -5.92
N GLN A 22 9.62 -4.58 -6.95
CA GLN A 22 10.06 -5.03 -8.27
C GLN A 22 11.40 -5.75 -8.23
N ALA A 23 12.32 -5.35 -7.33
CA ALA A 23 13.58 -6.04 -7.11
C ALA A 23 13.42 -7.42 -6.46
N GLU A 24 12.24 -7.75 -5.94
CA GLU A 24 11.88 -9.06 -5.39
C GLU A 24 10.81 -9.77 -6.26
N ASP A 25 10.76 -9.47 -7.56
CA ASP A 25 9.82 -10.05 -8.54
C ASP A 25 8.34 -9.89 -8.13
N GLY A 26 8.03 -8.76 -7.49
CA GLY A 26 6.69 -8.39 -7.08
C GLY A 26 6.38 -6.93 -7.35
N HIS A 27 5.25 -6.51 -6.82
CA HIS A 27 4.76 -5.14 -6.88
C HIS A 27 4.26 -4.72 -5.50
N LEU A 28 4.07 -3.43 -5.27
CA LEU A 28 3.26 -2.98 -4.14
C LEU A 28 1.90 -3.68 -4.17
N VAL A 29 1.40 -4.03 -2.98
CA VAL A 29 0.26 -4.92 -2.83
C VAL A 29 -1.01 -4.39 -3.51
N SER A 30 -1.58 -5.21 -4.38
CA SER A 30 -2.98 -5.11 -4.84
C SER A 30 -3.89 -5.86 -3.88
N ILE A 31 -5.12 -5.34 -3.68
CA ILE A 31 -6.11 -5.87 -2.74
C ILE A 31 -7.41 -6.14 -3.49
N HIS A 32 -7.82 -7.41 -3.55
CA HIS A 32 -8.99 -7.89 -4.31
C HIS A 32 -10.11 -8.43 -3.43
N SER A 33 -9.96 -8.36 -2.10
CA SER A 33 -11.00 -8.77 -1.18
C SER A 33 -10.85 -8.11 0.19
N LYS A 34 -11.92 -8.23 0.98
CA LYS A 34 -11.90 -7.81 2.38
C LYS A 34 -10.87 -8.60 3.18
N GLU A 35 -10.72 -9.89 2.91
CA GLU A 35 -9.78 -10.77 3.58
C GLU A 35 -8.33 -10.40 3.24
N GLU A 36 -8.05 -10.02 1.99
CA GLU A 36 -6.74 -9.48 1.61
C GLU A 36 -6.44 -8.16 2.32
N ASN A 37 -7.43 -7.26 2.41
CA ASN A 37 -7.29 -5.97 3.09
C ASN A 37 -6.93 -6.16 4.58
N GLN A 38 -7.63 -7.09 5.25
CA GLN A 38 -7.35 -7.46 6.63
C GLN A 38 -5.95 -8.07 6.78
N PHE A 39 -5.59 -8.98 5.88
CA PHE A 39 -4.31 -9.66 5.92
C PHE A 39 -3.13 -8.68 5.73
N VAL A 40 -3.26 -7.65 4.88
CA VAL A 40 -2.25 -6.60 4.70
C VAL A 40 -1.93 -5.88 6.03
N ARG A 41 -2.96 -5.52 6.82
CA ARG A 41 -2.78 -4.93 8.16
C ARG A 41 -2.00 -5.85 9.09
N GLU A 42 -2.33 -7.14 9.10
CA GLU A 42 -1.75 -8.13 10.01
C GLU A 42 -0.25 -8.39 9.77
N LEU A 43 0.26 -8.07 8.59
CA LEU A 43 1.69 -8.20 8.29
C LEU A 43 2.55 -7.21 9.06
N ILE A 44 1.98 -6.08 9.49
CA ILE A 44 2.68 -5.09 10.32
C ILE A 44 2.63 -5.53 11.78
N CYS A 45 3.78 -5.56 12.46
CA CYS A 45 3.80 -5.88 13.89
C CYS A 45 3.19 -4.72 14.69
N PRO A 46 2.24 -4.97 15.61
CA PRO A 46 1.68 -3.93 16.47
C PRO A 46 2.71 -3.18 17.34
N MET A 47 3.89 -3.76 17.58
CA MET A 47 4.97 -3.04 18.27
C MET A 47 5.64 -1.97 17.40
N ASP A 48 5.56 -2.09 16.08
CA ASP A 48 6.16 -1.13 15.13
C ASP A 48 5.32 0.14 14.98
N THR A 49 4.04 0.08 15.38
CA THR A 49 3.11 1.21 15.40
C THR A 49 3.14 1.98 16.72
N LYS A 50 4.06 1.65 17.65
CA LYS A 50 4.25 2.41 18.89
C LYS A 50 4.53 3.88 18.54
N LYS A 51 3.51 4.71 18.76
CA LYS A 51 3.56 6.16 18.59
C LYS A 51 4.64 6.73 19.51
N ASN A 52 5.82 6.99 18.97
CA ASN A 52 6.62 8.09 19.50
C ASN A 52 5.83 9.35 19.15
N SER A 53 5.24 9.96 20.17
CA SER A 53 4.27 11.05 20.09
C SER A 53 4.83 12.21 19.26
N GLY A 54 4.52 12.25 17.97
CA GLY A 54 4.98 13.29 17.05
C GLY A 54 5.18 12.82 15.61
N ASP A 55 5.32 11.51 15.38
CA ASP A 55 5.65 10.97 14.05
C ASP A 55 4.50 10.16 13.43
N HIS A 56 3.73 10.81 12.55
CA HIS A 56 2.62 10.20 11.78
C HIS A 56 3.08 9.19 10.72
N LEU A 57 4.39 9.01 10.54
CA LEU A 57 4.97 8.06 9.58
C LEU A 57 4.61 6.59 9.88
N ASN A 58 4.06 6.30 11.07
CA ASN A 58 3.66 4.96 11.51
C ASN A 58 2.18 4.63 11.26
N ASP A 59 1.39 5.59 10.79
CA ASP A 59 -0.08 5.45 10.72
C ASP A 59 -0.56 4.89 9.36
N TYR A 60 0.34 4.69 8.39
CA TYR A 60 0.01 4.41 7.00
C TYR A 60 0.91 3.36 6.35
N ILE A 61 0.34 2.65 5.37
CA ILE A 61 1.03 1.68 4.52
C ILE A 61 0.89 2.11 3.06
N TRP A 62 1.99 2.11 2.30
CA TRP A 62 1.86 2.14 0.85
C TRP A 62 1.22 0.85 0.34
N ILE A 63 0.18 1.01 -0.48
CA ILE A 63 -0.43 -0.05 -1.29
C ILE A 63 -0.21 0.29 -2.76
N GLY A 64 -0.36 -0.67 -3.66
CA GLY A 64 0.01 -0.52 -5.07
C GLY A 64 -0.92 0.35 -5.91
N LEU A 65 -1.62 1.31 -5.32
CA LEU A 65 -2.67 2.06 -5.97
C LEU A 65 -2.13 3.40 -6.48
N ARG A 66 -2.35 3.71 -7.76
CA ARG A 66 -1.90 4.95 -8.40
C ARG A 66 -2.96 5.54 -9.32
N GLU A 67 -3.07 6.86 -9.34
CA GLU A 67 -3.87 7.60 -10.31
C GLU A 67 -3.04 7.78 -11.59
N GLU A 68 -3.43 7.13 -12.69
CA GLU A 68 -2.72 7.26 -13.98
C GLU A 68 -3.28 8.40 -14.83
N GLU A 69 -4.59 8.60 -14.74
CA GLU A 69 -5.30 9.72 -15.32
C GLU A 69 -6.24 10.26 -14.25
N LYS A 70 -6.56 11.56 -14.29
CA LYS A 70 -7.41 12.19 -13.26
C LYS A 70 -8.73 11.43 -13.05
N GLY A 71 -8.93 10.92 -11.84
CA GLY A 71 -10.08 10.10 -11.44
C GLY A 71 -9.98 8.61 -11.78
N VAL A 72 -8.90 8.16 -12.42
CA VAL A 72 -8.70 6.79 -12.88
C VAL A 72 -7.57 6.14 -12.10
N TRP A 73 -7.97 5.33 -11.12
CA TRP A 73 -7.08 4.60 -10.22
C TRP A 73 -6.85 3.17 -10.71
N ARG A 74 -5.60 2.71 -10.66
CA ARG A 74 -5.18 1.34 -11.04
C ARG A 74 -4.18 0.77 -10.04
N TRP A 75 -4.12 -0.55 -9.98
CA TRP A 75 -3.03 -1.27 -9.31
C TRP A 75 -1.78 -1.26 -10.21
N VAL A 76 -0.60 -1.00 -9.63
CA VAL A 76 0.68 -0.96 -10.35
C VAL A 76 1.15 -2.31 -10.86
N ASP A 77 0.57 -3.41 -10.36
CA ASP A 77 0.77 -4.76 -10.88
C ASP A 77 -0.10 -5.09 -12.10
N GLY A 78 -0.97 -4.15 -12.51
CA GLY A 78 -1.86 -4.28 -13.67
C GLY A 78 -3.11 -5.14 -13.44
N THR A 79 -3.36 -5.59 -12.22
CA THR A 79 -4.59 -6.34 -11.87
C THR A 79 -5.84 -5.46 -11.88
N GLU A 80 -7.01 -6.07 -12.00
CA GLU A 80 -8.28 -5.33 -12.05
C GLU A 80 -8.62 -4.66 -10.70
N MET A 81 -9.27 -3.50 -10.78
CA MET A 81 -9.82 -2.76 -9.62
C MET A 81 -11.21 -3.31 -9.23
N ASP A 82 -11.25 -4.55 -8.79
CA ASP A 82 -12.46 -5.30 -8.43
C ASP A 82 -12.90 -5.14 -6.96
N TYR A 83 -12.01 -4.65 -6.10
CA TYR A 83 -12.29 -4.33 -4.71
C TYR A 83 -11.86 -2.88 -4.39
N LYS A 84 -12.66 -2.22 -3.54
CA LYS A 84 -12.43 -0.83 -3.12
C LYS A 84 -12.75 -0.67 -1.65
N HIS A 85 -11.88 0.01 -0.91
CA HIS A 85 -12.06 0.26 0.52
C HIS A 85 -11.64 1.68 0.91
N TRP A 86 -11.94 2.65 0.04
CA TRP A 86 -11.72 4.08 0.28
C TRP A 86 -12.40 4.57 1.56
N ALA A 87 -11.75 5.48 2.29
CA ALA A 87 -12.39 6.22 3.37
C ALA A 87 -13.52 7.10 2.81
N GLY A 88 -14.46 7.46 3.68
CA GLY A 88 -15.58 8.32 3.28
C GLY A 88 -15.08 9.67 2.78
N GLY A 89 -15.31 9.95 1.49
CA GLY A 89 -14.86 11.18 0.83
C GLY A 89 -13.62 11.00 -0.04
N GLU A 90 -12.96 9.84 0.01
CA GLU A 90 -11.76 9.54 -0.78
C GLU A 90 -12.06 8.81 -2.09
N PRO A 91 -11.19 8.92 -3.11
CA PRO A 91 -10.03 9.82 -3.17
C PRO A 91 -10.45 11.28 -3.38
N ASN A 92 -9.84 12.22 -2.65
CA ASN A 92 -10.27 13.61 -2.60
C ASN A 92 -9.31 14.60 -3.30
N ASN A 93 -8.12 14.13 -3.68
CA ASN A 93 -7.02 14.88 -4.26
C ASN A 93 -6.66 16.15 -3.47
N HIS A 94 -6.38 16.02 -2.17
CA HIS A 94 -6.17 17.16 -1.28
C HIS A 94 -4.96 17.99 -1.71
N GLY A 95 -5.20 19.25 -2.04
CA GLY A 95 -4.14 20.13 -2.55
C GLY A 95 -3.71 19.85 -3.99
N GLY A 96 -4.43 18.97 -4.71
CA GLY A 96 -4.33 18.79 -6.16
C GLY A 96 -3.10 18.01 -6.65
N ASN A 97 -2.49 17.18 -5.80
CA ASN A 97 -1.30 16.38 -6.14
C ASN A 97 -1.24 15.06 -5.32
N GLU A 98 -2.38 14.39 -5.14
CA GLU A 98 -2.45 13.12 -4.40
C GLU A 98 -2.76 11.95 -5.34
N ASP A 99 -1.70 11.42 -5.96
CA ASP A 99 -1.82 10.44 -7.05
C ASP A 99 -1.43 9.01 -6.62
N CYS A 100 -1.20 8.76 -5.33
CA CYS A 100 -0.79 7.47 -4.79
C CYS A 100 -1.64 7.05 -3.59
N GLY A 101 -2.02 5.78 -3.51
CA GLY A 101 -2.89 5.27 -2.45
C GLY A 101 -2.13 4.70 -1.25
N GLN A 102 -2.66 4.96 -0.07
CA GLN A 102 -2.20 4.42 1.20
C GLN A 102 -3.36 3.74 1.95
N MET A 103 -3.02 2.83 2.88
CA MET A 103 -3.97 2.20 3.80
C MET A 103 -3.71 2.70 5.23
N TYR A 104 -4.78 3.05 5.97
CA TYR A 104 -4.68 3.36 7.40
C TYR A 104 -4.28 2.12 8.20
N THR A 105 -3.37 2.27 9.16
CA THR A 105 -3.02 1.23 10.13
C THR A 105 -3.93 1.27 11.36
N ASP A 106 -5.15 1.76 11.27
CA ASP A 106 -6.18 1.62 12.31
C ASP A 106 -7.16 0.48 11.98
N ASP A 107 -8.14 0.25 12.86
CA ASP A 107 -9.09 -0.85 12.69
C ASP A 107 -10.03 -0.68 11.49
N THR A 108 -10.13 0.53 10.91
CA THR A 108 -10.95 0.77 9.71
C THR A 108 -10.28 0.24 8.46
N GLN A 109 -8.95 0.32 8.41
CA GLN A 109 -8.12 -0.13 7.28
C GLN A 109 -8.47 0.55 5.96
N ASN A 110 -9.12 1.71 6.03
CA ASN A 110 -9.58 2.43 4.85
C ASN A 110 -8.40 2.91 3.99
N TRP A 111 -8.70 3.25 2.74
CA TRP A 111 -7.72 3.81 1.81
C TRP A 111 -7.87 5.32 1.70
N ASN A 112 -6.76 5.99 1.39
CA ASN A 112 -6.68 7.43 1.16
C ASN A 112 -5.70 7.68 0.02
N ASP A 113 -5.97 8.64 -0.84
CA ASP A 113 -4.98 9.15 -1.78
C ASP A 113 -4.04 10.12 -1.07
N VAL A 114 -2.79 10.15 -1.49
CA VAL A 114 -1.79 11.03 -0.89
C VAL A 114 -0.68 11.32 -1.89
N ARG A 115 0.05 12.41 -1.65
CA ARG A 115 1.21 12.76 -2.48
C ARG A 115 2.23 11.61 -2.50
N CYS A 116 2.61 11.17 -3.69
CA CYS A 116 3.56 10.07 -3.90
C CYS A 116 4.96 10.34 -3.31
N ASP A 117 5.31 11.60 -3.08
CA ASP A 117 6.59 12.05 -2.51
C ASP A 117 6.64 12.00 -0.97
N ARG A 118 5.51 11.70 -0.30
CA ARG A 118 5.53 11.41 1.13
C ARG A 118 6.39 10.20 1.37
N ARG A 119 7.15 10.22 2.46
CA ARG A 119 7.83 9.01 2.91
C ARG A 119 6.94 8.28 3.90
N MET A 120 6.87 6.96 3.81
CA MET A 120 6.15 6.11 4.77
C MET A 120 7.06 5.04 5.30
N ARG A 121 6.81 4.62 6.54
CA ARG A 121 7.60 3.57 7.17
C ARG A 121 7.27 2.17 6.63
N PHE A 122 6.05 1.97 6.16
CA PHE A 122 5.52 0.68 5.78
C PHE A 122 5.08 0.65 4.33
N PHE A 123 5.40 -0.46 3.67
CA PHE A 123 4.86 -0.87 2.38
C PHE A 123 4.87 -2.39 2.34
N ILE A 124 3.94 -2.98 1.60
CA ILE A 124 3.81 -4.43 1.47
C ILE A 124 3.97 -4.81 0.00
N CYS A 125 4.83 -5.79 -0.27
CA CYS A 125 4.99 -6.36 -1.60
C CYS A 125 4.12 -7.61 -1.78
N LYS A 126 3.52 -7.76 -2.95
CA LYS A 126 2.82 -8.97 -3.41
C LYS A 126 3.57 -9.52 -4.62
N THR A 127 4.01 -10.77 -4.52
CA THR A 127 4.69 -11.49 -5.60
C THR A 127 3.70 -12.43 -6.29
N VAL A 128 3.78 -12.51 -7.62
CA VAL A 128 3.04 -13.52 -8.38
C VAL A 128 3.65 -14.89 -8.10
N MET A 129 2.83 -15.91 -7.83
CA MET A 129 3.33 -17.27 -7.81
C MET A 129 3.63 -17.71 -9.24
N ILE A 130 4.89 -17.53 -9.68
CA ILE A 130 5.39 -18.32 -10.80
C ILE A 130 5.55 -19.73 -10.24
N ILE A 131 4.55 -20.58 -10.47
CA ILE A 131 4.79 -22.01 -10.41
C ILE A 131 5.79 -22.26 -11.53
N GLU A 132 7.08 -22.39 -11.21
CA GLU A 132 8.01 -23.02 -12.13
C GLU A 132 7.35 -24.34 -12.51
N LYS A 133 6.90 -24.43 -13.76
CA LYS A 133 6.45 -25.70 -14.31
C LYS A 133 7.61 -26.66 -14.10
N LEU A 134 7.33 -27.73 -13.34
CA LEU A 134 8.16 -28.90 -13.12
C LEU A 134 9.00 -29.28 -14.34
#